data_AF-A0A7W3WTF2-F1
#
_entry.id   AF-A0A7W3WTF2-F1
#
_cell.length_a   1.000
_cell.length_b   1.000
_cell.length_c   1.000
_cell.angle_alpha   90.00
_cell.angle_beta   90.00
_cell.angle_gamma   90.00
#
_symmetry.space_group_name_H-M   'P 1'
#
loop_
_entity.id
_entity.type
_entity.pdbx_description
1 polymer ?
#
loop_
_entity_poly.entity_id
_entity_poly.type
_entity_poly.pdbx_seq_one_letter_code
_entity_poly.pdbx_strand_id
1 'polypeptide(L)'
;PYTRGLLDSLPRLDDHDDKPLRAIAGSPPSLLRPHPGCAFAPRCPRAVDDCRSRRPEPVRDGERLVACHLPLAPADASAGAAR
;
A
#
# COMPACT_ATOMS: atom_id res chain seq x y z
N PRO A 1 1.53 -0.04 3.47
CA PRO A 1 0.69 -0.92 2.61
C PRO A 1 0.71 -0.54 1.12
N TYR A 2 0.43 0.72 0.76
CA TYR A 2 0.35 1.15 -0.64
C TYR A 2 1.64 0.89 -1.45
N THR A 3 2.77 1.42 -1.00
CA THR A 3 4.06 1.25 -1.68
C THR A 3 4.45 -0.22 -1.84
N ARG A 4 4.19 -1.04 -0.81
CA ARG A 4 4.42 -2.48 -0.88
C ARG A 4 3.56 -3.15 -1.96
N GLY A 5 2.28 -2.81 -2.03
CA GLY A 5 1.39 -3.32 -3.08
C GLY A 5 1.83 -2.91 -4.49
N LEU A 6 2.39 -1.70 -4.66
CA LEU A 6 2.97 -1.28 -5.95
C LEU A 6 4.19 -2.13 -6.32
N LEU A 7 5.12 -2.35 -5.37
CA LEU A 7 6.29 -3.20 -5.59
C LEU A 7 5.89 -4.65 -5.89
N ASP A 8 4.88 -5.18 -5.20
CA ASP A 8 4.36 -6.52 -5.43
C ASP A 8 3.59 -6.67 -6.75
N SER A 9 3.17 -5.55 -7.37
CA SER A 9 2.52 -5.53 -8.69
C SER A 9 3.53 -5.54 -9.84
N LEU A 10 4.83 -5.42 -9.56
CA LEU A 10 5.87 -5.45 -10.59
C LEU A 10 6.10 -6.90 -11.04
N PRO A 11 6.26 -7.14 -12.36
CA PRO A 11 6.68 -8.44 -12.85
C PRO A 11 8.10 -8.76 -12.34
N ARG A 12 8.33 -10.02 -11.97
CA ARG A 12 9.68 -10.49 -11.63
C ARG A 12 10.31 -11.18 -12.84
N LEU A 13 11.62 -11.02 -13.01
CA LEU A 13 12.37 -11.60 -14.13
C LEU A 13 12.49 -13.13 -14.03
N ASP A 14 12.33 -13.68 -12.84
CA ASP A 14 12.42 -15.12 -12.53
C ASP A 14 11.05 -15.82 -12.48
N ASP A 15 9.95 -15.09 -12.67
CA ASP A 15 8.62 -15.67 -12.74
C ASP A 15 8.35 -16.21 -14.16
N HIS A 16 7.65 -17.34 -14.26
CA HIS A 16 7.13 -17.85 -15.53
C HIS A 16 6.12 -16.87 -16.13
N ASP A 17 6.13 -16.74 -17.46
CA ASP A 17 5.28 -15.81 -18.23
C ASP A 17 3.77 -15.93 -17.92
N ASP A 18 3.34 -17.11 -17.46
CA ASP A 18 1.93 -17.43 -17.21
C ASP A 18 1.44 -17.00 -15.82
N LYS A 19 2.33 -16.53 -14.94
CA LYS A 19 1.99 -16.22 -13.55
C LYS A 19 1.25 -14.88 -13.46
N PRO A 20 0.03 -14.85 -12.89
CA PRO A 20 -0.72 -13.61 -12.77
C PRO A 20 -0.05 -12.63 -11.81
N LEU A 21 0.00 -11.35 -12.20
CA LEU A 21 0.54 -10.28 -11.37
C LEU A 21 -0.35 -10.02 -10.15
N ARG A 22 0.28 -9.74 -9.01
CA ARG A 22 -0.43 -9.36 -7.78
C ARG A 22 -0.77 -7.87 -7.79
N ALA A 23 -1.82 -7.52 -8.52
CA ALA A 23 -2.32 -6.15 -8.58
C ALA A 23 -3.02 -5.71 -7.28
N ILE A 24 -2.95 -4.41 -6.97
CA ILE A 24 -3.81 -3.81 -5.96
C ILE A 24 -5.26 -3.83 -6.46
N ALA A 25 -6.15 -4.50 -5.73
CA ALA A 25 -7.56 -4.61 -6.10
C ALA A 25 -8.29 -3.25 -6.08
N GLY A 26 -9.27 -3.12 -6.98
CA GLY A 26 -10.14 -1.95 -7.10
C GLY A 26 -9.50 -0.75 -7.81
N SER A 27 -10.31 0.28 -8.06
CA SER A 27 -9.89 1.48 -8.79
C SER A 27 -9.51 2.63 -7.85
N PRO A 28 -8.59 3.52 -8.24
CA PRO A 28 -8.31 4.74 -7.48
C PRO A 28 -9.60 5.53 -7.19
N PRO A 29 -9.73 6.13 -5.99
CA PRO A 29 -10.90 6.96 -5.69
C PRO A 29 -10.92 8.21 -6.58
N SER A 30 -12.12 8.75 -6.80
CA SER A 30 -12.28 10.00 -7.55
C SER A 30 -11.59 11.17 -6.86
N LEU A 31 -10.83 11.96 -7.62
CA LEU A 31 -10.20 13.19 -7.11
C LEU A 31 -11.22 14.33 -6.90
N LEU A 32 -12.38 14.26 -7.55
CA LEU A 32 -13.46 15.25 -7.39
C LEU A 32 -14.21 15.11 -6.06
N ARG A 33 -14.14 13.92 -5.45
CA ARG A 33 -14.74 13.61 -4.14
C ARG A 33 -13.70 12.90 -3.28
N PRO A 34 -12.69 13.63 -2.79
CA PRO A 34 -11.59 13.03 -2.05
C PRO A 34 -12.08 12.41 -0.74
N HIS A 35 -11.51 11.27 -0.40
CA HIS A 35 -11.81 10.58 0.86
C HIS A 35 -11.37 11.44 2.06
N PRO A 36 -12.20 11.58 3.11
CA PRO A 36 -11.87 12.43 4.27
C PRO A 36 -10.61 11.94 5.01
N GLY A 37 -10.47 10.63 5.19
CA GLY A 37 -9.28 10.02 5.76
C GLY A 37 -8.11 9.76 4.79
N CYS A 38 -7.48 8.60 4.94
CA CYS A 38 -6.42 8.12 4.05
C CYS A 38 -6.98 7.83 2.65
N ALA A 39 -6.41 8.45 1.61
CA ALA A 39 -6.83 8.25 0.23
C ALA A 39 -6.71 6.78 -0.24
N PHE A 40 -5.85 5.99 0.40
CA PHE A 40 -5.68 4.57 0.08
C PHE A 40 -6.65 3.65 0.83
N ALA A 41 -7.38 4.15 1.84
CA ALA A 41 -8.25 3.32 2.68
C ALA A 41 -9.24 2.43 1.90
N PRO A 42 -9.90 2.88 0.81
CA PRO A 42 -10.84 2.04 0.06
C PRO A 42 -10.23 0.78 -0.58
N ARG A 43 -8.90 0.76 -0.77
CA ARG A 43 -8.15 -0.35 -1.40
C ARG A 43 -7.13 -0.98 -0.47
N CYS A 44 -7.01 -0.48 0.76
CA CYS A 44 -5.99 -0.94 1.69
C CYS A 44 -6.48 -2.21 2.40
N PRO A 45 -5.78 -3.36 2.28
CA PRO A 45 -6.20 -4.59 2.96
C PRO A 45 -6.02 -4.53 4.49
N ARG A 46 -5.34 -3.48 4.99
CA ARG A 46 -5.09 -3.23 6.42
C ARG A 46 -5.83 -1.98 6.91
N ALA A 47 -6.86 -1.50 6.20
CA ALA A 47 -7.62 -0.34 6.63
C ALA A 47 -8.34 -0.60 7.95
N VAL A 48 -8.20 0.32 8.89
CA VAL A 48 -9.00 0.41 10.13
C VAL A 48 -9.91 1.63 10.07
N ASP A 49 -10.80 1.79 11.05
CA ASP A 49 -11.81 2.86 11.04
C ASP A 49 -11.18 4.26 10.96
N ASP A 50 -10.07 4.48 11.68
CA ASP A 50 -9.30 5.74 11.61
C ASP A 50 -8.81 6.07 10.19
N CYS A 51 -8.53 5.07 9.36
CA CYS A 51 -8.13 5.29 7.97
C CYS A 51 -9.26 5.91 7.15
N ARG A 52 -10.52 5.73 7.56
CA ARG A 52 -11.68 6.25 6.82
C ARG A 52 -12.00 7.69 7.24
N SER A 53 -11.86 8.02 8.51
CA SER A 53 -12.27 9.32 9.07
C SER A 53 -11.13 10.34 9.18
N ARG A 54 -9.88 9.91 9.38
CA ARG A 54 -8.76 10.79 9.71
C ARG A 54 -7.59 10.61 8.74
N ARG A 55 -7.04 11.72 8.27
CA ARG A 55 -5.80 11.70 7.48
C ARG A 55 -4.61 11.46 8.43
N PRO A 56 -3.74 10.47 8.15
CA PRO A 56 -2.54 10.28 8.96
C PRO A 56 -1.56 11.43 8.73
N GLU A 57 -1.00 11.95 9.81
CA GLU A 57 0.14 12.87 9.75
C GLU A 57 1.39 12.12 9.25
N PRO A 58 2.25 12.76 8.43
CA PRO A 58 3.48 12.15 7.98
C PRO A 58 4.48 12.07 9.13
N VAL A 59 5.00 10.86 9.36
CA VAL A 59 6.07 10.58 10.32
C VAL A 59 7.35 10.18 9.59
N ARG A 60 8.51 10.43 10.19
CA ARG A 60 9.79 9.93 9.65
C ARG A 60 9.96 8.44 9.92
N ASP A 61 10.41 7.73 8.90
CA ASP A 61 10.79 6.31 8.92
C ASP A 61 12.14 6.18 8.21
N GLY A 62 13.23 6.28 8.98
CA GLY A 62 14.58 6.46 8.41
C GLY A 62 14.67 7.75 7.59
N GLU A 63 15.07 7.62 6.32
CA GLU A 63 15.23 8.75 5.39
C GLU A 63 13.94 9.11 4.63
N ARG A 64 12.86 8.35 4.81
CA ARG A 64 11.57 8.60 4.14
C ARG A 64 10.52 9.13 5.10
N LEU A 65 9.49 9.75 4.52
CA LEU A 65 8.26 10.10 5.23
C LEU A 65 7.16 9.08 4.93
N VAL A 66 6.40 8.73 5.95
CA VAL A 66 5.28 7.79 5.85
C VAL A 66 4.05 8.41 6.49
N ALA A 67 2.95 8.49 5.73
CA ALA A 67 1.64 8.90 6.23
C ALA A 67 0.72 7.66 6.27
N CYS A 68 0.76 6.92 7.38
CA CYS A 68 -0.04 5.71 7.56
C CYS A 68 -0.36 5.51 9.05
N HIS A 69 -1.63 5.23 9.38
CA HIS A 69 -2.02 4.88 10.76
C HIS A 69 -1.48 3.51 11.19
N LEU A 70 -1.19 2.62 10.24
CA LEU A 70 -0.65 1.27 10.46
C LEU A 70 0.51 1.02 9.48
N PRO A 71 1.69 1.63 9.72
CA PRO A 71 2.86 1.43 8.87
C PRO A 71 3.27 -0.06 8.87
N LEU A 72 3.87 -0.49 7.75
CA LEU A 72 4.50 -1.82 7.67
C LEU A 72 5.77 -1.80 8.51
N ALA A 73 6.03 -2.85 9.27
CA ALA A 73 7.32 -2.97 9.94
C ALA A 73 8.42 -3.15 8.88
N PRO A 74 9.67 -2.78 9.16
CA PRO A 74 10.80 -3.00 8.24
C PRO A 74 10.93 -4.47 7.79
N ALA A 75 10.58 -5.42 8.66
CA ALA A 75 10.58 -6.86 8.37
C ALA A 75 9.46 -7.28 7.37
N ASP A 76 8.37 -6.53 7.29
CA ASP A 76 7.25 -6.82 6.37
C ASP A 76 7.55 -6.35 4.93
N ALA A 77 8.64 -5.59 4.73
CA ALA A 77 9.01 -5.01 3.44
C ALA A 77 9.78 -5.97 2.53
N SER A 78 10.41 -7.03 3.08
CA SER A 78 11.25 -7.99 2.36
C SER A 78 10.57 -9.33 2.05
N ALA A 79 9.36 -9.58 2.56
CA ALA A 79 8.66 -10.86 2.40
C ALA A 79 8.16 -11.17 0.96
N GLY A 80 8.53 -10.36 -0.03
CA GLY A 80 8.27 -10.64 -1.46
C GLY A 80 9.49 -11.17 -2.21
N ALA A 81 10.64 -11.31 -1.55
CA ALA A 81 11.90 -11.75 -2.15
C ALA A 81 12.44 -13.02 -1.47
N ALA A 82 11.64 -14.08 -1.34
CA ALA A 82 12.16 -15.42 -1.03
C ALA A 82 11.11 -16.52 -1.26
N ARG A 83 11.24 -17.22 -2.39
CA ARG A 83 11.44 -18.67 -2.53
C ARG A 83 11.02 -19.13 -3.92
#